data_AF-A0A4R6EIH7-F1
#
_entry.id   AF-A0A4R6EIH7-F1
#
_cell.length_a   1.000
_cell.length_b   1.000
_cell.length_c   1.000
_cell.angle_alpha   90.00
_cell.angle_beta   90.00
_cell.angle_gamma   90.00
#
_symmetry.space_group_name_H-M   'P 1'
#
loop_
_entity.id
_entity.type
_entity.pdbx_description
1 polymer ?
#
loop_
_entity_poly.entity_id
_entity_poly.type
_entity_poly.pdbx_seq_one_letter_code
_entity_poly.pdbx_strand_id
1 'polypeptide(L)'
;MTATKLIALWLTELTSLTIIYGILCFLLPDLELYGYYVEKFGFVLEQDWLDWYTLIVLITAVILNCILIVCIFMLFKKTGSP
;
A
#
# COMPACT_ATOMS: atom_id res chain seq x y z
N MET A 1 20.02 -5.63 -19.62
CA MET A 1 18.87 -6.22 -18.89
C MET A 1 18.02 -6.96 -19.91
N THR A 2 17.65 -8.22 -19.69
CA THR A 2 16.80 -8.97 -20.64
C THR A 2 15.32 -8.68 -20.37
N ALA A 3 14.46 -8.73 -21.40
CA ALA A 3 13.03 -8.43 -21.28
C ALA A 3 12.33 -9.27 -20.18
N THR A 4 12.68 -10.54 -20.05
CA THR A 4 12.17 -11.45 -19.02
C THR A 4 12.47 -10.95 -17.60
N LYS A 5 13.68 -10.41 -17.35
CA LYS A 5 14.05 -9.87 -16.04
C LYS A 5 13.29 -8.60 -15.70
N LEU A 6 13.04 -7.76 -16.71
CA LEU A 6 12.21 -6.55 -16.54
C LEU A 6 10.77 -6.95 -16.17
N ILE A 7 10.16 -7.86 -16.92
CA ILE A 7 8.79 -8.34 -16.64
C ILE A 7 8.68 -8.94 -15.24
N ALA A 8 9.64 -9.77 -14.84
CA ALA A 8 9.66 -10.38 -13.51
C ALA A 8 9.77 -9.32 -12.38
N LEU A 9 10.58 -8.27 -12.58
CA LEU A 9 10.68 -7.17 -11.63
C LEU A 9 9.35 -6.45 -11.46
N TRP A 10 8.73 -6.03 -12.57
CA TRP A 10 7.43 -5.35 -12.57
C TRP A 10 6.34 -6.19 -11.90
N LEU A 11 6.27 -7.49 -12.21
CA LEU A 11 5.31 -8.40 -11.56
C LEU A 11 5.55 -8.51 -10.05
N THR A 12 6.81 -8.54 -9.63
CA THR A 12 7.16 -8.60 -8.20
C THR A 12 6.74 -7.32 -7.47
N GLU A 13 7.04 -6.16 -8.04
CA GLU A 13 6.67 -4.85 -7.46
C GLU A 13 5.15 -4.66 -7.41
N LEU A 14 4.42 -5.11 -8.44
CA LEU A 14 2.96 -5.06 -8.45
C LEU A 14 2.36 -6.01 -7.41
N THR A 15 2.93 -7.22 -7.28
CA THR A 15 2.48 -8.21 -6.30
C THR A 15 2.72 -7.71 -4.88
N SER A 16 3.88 -7.12 -4.59
CA SER A 16 4.18 -6.57 -3.27
C SER A 16 3.25 -5.42 -2.91
N LEU A 17 2.98 -4.50 -3.85
CA LEU A 17 2.02 -3.42 -3.64
C LEU A 17 0.60 -3.96 -3.38
N THR A 18 0.17 -4.97 -4.14
CA THR A 18 -1.15 -5.59 -3.98
C THR A 18 -1.31 -6.24 -2.61
N ILE A 19 -0.28 -6.95 -2.14
CA ILE A 19 -0.26 -7.56 -0.81
C ILE A 19 -0.35 -6.50 0.28
N ILE A 20 0.48 -5.44 0.20
CA ILE A 20 0.47 -4.35 1.18
C ILE A 20 -0.89 -3.66 1.21
N TYR A 21 -1.45 -3.33 0.05
CA TYR A 21 -2.77 -2.73 -0.06
C TYR A 21 -3.85 -3.61 0.57
N GLY A 22 -3.85 -4.92 0.26
CA GLY A 22 -4.80 -5.87 0.84
C GLY A 22 -4.68 -5.98 2.36
N ILE A 23 -3.45 -5.99 2.90
CA ILE A 23 -3.22 -5.99 4.35
C ILE A 23 -3.75 -4.70 4.99
N LEU A 24 -3.53 -3.54 4.37
CA LEU A 24 -4.05 -2.28 4.89
C LEU A 24 -5.59 -2.28 4.90
N CYS A 25 -6.25 -2.73 3.83
CA CYS A 25 -7.71 -2.85 3.80
C CYS A 25 -8.24 -3.82 4.86
N PHE A 26 -7.49 -4.88 5.20
CA PHE A 26 -7.86 -5.81 6.27
C PHE A 26 -7.71 -5.18 7.66
N LEU A 27 -6.66 -4.39 7.89
CA LEU A 27 -6.38 -3.74 9.18
C LEU A 27 -7.20 -2.47 9.41
N LEU A 28 -7.61 -1.80 8.34
CA LEU A 28 -8.34 -0.54 8.34
C LEU A 28 -9.71 -0.74 7.67
N PRO A 29 -10.65 -1.47 8.29
CA PRO A 29 -11.96 -1.72 7.68
C PRO A 29 -12.72 -0.42 7.41
N ASP A 30 -13.15 -0.25 6.17
CA ASP A 30 -13.80 0.95 5.65
C ASP A 30 -15.07 1.32 6.44
N LEU A 31 -15.88 0.32 6.77
CA LEU A 31 -17.16 0.48 7.44
C LEU A 31 -17.01 0.98 8.89
N GLU A 32 -16.03 0.44 9.61
CA GLU A 32 -15.77 0.84 11.00
C GLU A 32 -15.21 2.27 11.06
N LEU A 33 -14.30 2.61 10.14
CA LEU A 33 -13.75 3.96 10.01
C LEU A 33 -14.83 4.97 9.59
N TYR A 34 -15.73 4.59 8.69
CA TYR A 34 -16.87 5.41 8.28
C TYR A 34 -17.78 5.70 9.48
N GLY A 35 -18.17 4.66 10.23
CA GLY A 35 -19.01 4.82 11.42
C GLY A 35 -18.39 5.77 12.44
N TYR A 36 -17.11 5.60 12.75
CA TYR A 36 -16.38 6.49 13.66
C TYR A 36 -16.29 7.93 13.15
N TYR A 37 -16.07 8.12 11.84
CA TYR A 37 -16.01 9.45 11.26
C TYR A 37 -17.38 10.16 11.33
N VAL A 38 -18.45 9.46 10.98
CA VAL A 38 -19.81 10.01 11.00
C VAL A 38 -20.24 10.40 12.41
N GLU A 39 -19.89 9.60 13.41
CA GLU A 39 -20.16 9.91 14.82
C GLU A 39 -19.48 11.22 15.27
N LYS A 40 -18.28 11.50 14.76
CA LYS A 40 -17.44 12.61 15.24
C LYS A 40 -17.57 13.90 14.43
N PHE A 41 -17.74 13.79 13.12
CA PHE A 41 -17.69 14.92 12.18
C PHE A 41 -19.01 15.13 11.42
N GLY A 42 -19.97 14.21 11.55
CA GLY A 42 -21.25 14.27 10.87
C GLY A 42 -21.29 13.47 9.56
N PHE A 43 -22.47 13.45 8.94
CA PHE A 43 -22.74 12.61 7.77
C PHE A 43 -21.98 13.06 6.52
N VAL A 44 -21.33 12.11 5.85
CA VAL A 44 -20.72 12.24 4.52
C VAL A 44 -21.32 11.16 3.63
N LEU A 45 -21.50 11.47 2.34
CA LEU A 45 -21.94 10.49 1.35
C LEU A 45 -20.99 9.30 1.31
N GLU A 46 -21.54 8.08 1.38
CA GLU A 46 -20.74 6.84 1.39
C GLU A 46 -19.80 6.74 0.18
N GLN A 47 -20.23 7.21 -0.99
CA GLN A 47 -19.41 7.24 -2.19
C GLN A 47 -18.19 8.15 -2.04
N ASP A 48 -18.38 9.38 -1.57
CA ASP A 48 -17.27 10.33 -1.36
C ASP A 48 -16.30 9.78 -0.31
N TRP A 49 -16.83 9.18 0.76
CA TRP A 49 -16.01 8.52 1.78
C TRP A 49 -15.15 7.41 1.18
N LEU A 50 -15.75 6.53 0.38
CA LEU A 50 -15.07 5.39 -0.22
C LEU A 50 -13.99 5.82 -1.20
N ASP A 51 -14.21 6.90 -1.96
CA ASP A 51 -13.20 7.48 -2.85
C ASP A 51 -12.00 8.01 -2.06
N TRP A 52 -12.22 8.80 -1.01
CA TRP A 52 -11.15 9.32 -0.15
C TRP A 52 -10.43 8.21 0.61
N TYR A 53 -11.16 7.26 1.17
CA TYR A 53 -10.63 6.11 1.88
C TYR A 53 -9.70 5.29 0.97
N THR A 54 -10.21 4.90 -0.21
CA THR A 54 -9.43 4.12 -1.19
C THR A 54 -8.17 4.86 -1.62
N LEU A 55 -8.27 6.17 -1.87
CA LEU A 55 -7.13 7.00 -2.23
C LEU A 55 -6.07 7.05 -1.13
N ILE A 56 -6.48 7.28 0.13
CA ILE A 56 -5.56 7.36 1.28
C ILE A 56 -4.88 6.01 1.51
N VAL A 57 -5.62 4.90 1.44
CA VAL A 57 -5.07 3.56 1.62
C VAL A 57 -4.10 3.22 0.49
N LEU A 58 -4.43 3.57 -0.76
CA LEU A 58 -3.55 3.36 -1.90
C LEU A 58 -2.24 4.17 -1.78
N ILE A 59 -2.33 5.46 -1.44
CA ILE A 59 -1.13 6.31 -1.23
C ILE A 59 -0.27 5.72 -0.12
N THR A 60 -0.88 5.32 0.98
CA THR A 60 -0.18 4.68 2.11
C THR A 60 0.50 3.38 1.67
N ALA A 61 -0.20 2.54 0.89
CA ALA A 61 0.36 1.30 0.35
C ALA A 61 1.57 1.56 -0.53
N VAL A 62 1.52 2.57 -1.41
CA VAL A 62 2.64 2.97 -2.27
C VAL A 62 3.84 3.41 -1.44
N ILE A 63 3.63 4.28 -0.44
CA ILE A 63 4.71 4.74 0.45
C ILE A 63 5.37 3.57 1.17
N LEU A 64 4.58 2.66 1.75
CA LEU A 64 5.10 1.47 2.43
C LEU A 64 5.84 0.53 1.47
N ASN A 65 5.34 0.36 0.25
CA ASN A 65 6.00 -0.45 -0.76
C ASN A 65 7.36 0.15 -1.17
N CYS A 66 7.44 1.47 -1.34
CA CYS A 66 8.70 2.16 -1.60
C CYS A 66 9.69 1.99 -0.44
N ILE A 67 9.22 2.15 0.81
CA ILE A 67 10.05 1.93 2.01
C ILE A 67 10.57 0.48 2.03
N LEU A 68 9.71 -0.50 1.76
CA LEU A 68 10.08 -1.92 1.72
C LEU A 68 11.19 -2.17 0.68
N ILE A 69 11.03 -1.65 -0.54
CA ILE A 69 12.04 -1.76 -1.61
C ILE A 69 13.37 -1.18 -1.15
N VAL A 70 13.36 0.03 -0.56
CA VAL A 70 14.58 0.69 -0.05
C VAL A 70 15.22 -0.12 1.08
N CYS A 71 14.44 -0.62 2.02
CA CYS A 71 14.92 -1.47 3.11
C CYS A 71 15.57 -2.75 2.58
N ILE A 72 14.94 -3.43 1.63
CA ILE A 72 15.49 -4.64 0.99
C ILE A 72 16.82 -4.32 0.30
N PHE A 73 16.87 -3.22 -0.47
CA PHE A 73 18.09 -2.79 -1.14
C PHE A 73 19.22 -2.50 -0.13
N MET A 74 18.93 -1.79 0.97
CA MET A 74 19.90 -1.51 2.03
C MET A 74 20.39 -2.77 2.72
N LEU A 75 19.50 -3.75 2.97
CA LEU A 75 19.87 -5.03 3.54
C LEU A 75 20.82 -5.81 2.63
N PHE A 76 20.49 -5.97 1.34
CA PHE A 76 21.37 -6.64 0.39
C PHE A 76 22.73 -5.96 0.25
N LYS A 77 22.77 -4.62 0.27
CA LYS A 77 24.04 -3.86 0.28
C LYS A 77 24.87 -4.17 1.54
N LYS A 78 24.23 -4.32 2.69
CA LYS A 78 24.91 -4.63 3.97
C LYS A 78 25.44 -6.07 4.00
N THR A 79 24.73 -7.04 3.43
CA THR A 79 25.16 -8.44 3.35
C THR A 79 26.25 -8.67 2.29
N GLY A 80 26.38 -7.79 1.30
CA GLY A 80 27.46 -7.76 0.31
C GLY A 80 28.69 -6.94 0.72
N SER A 81 29.10 -7.00 2.00
CA SER A 81 30.44 -6.57 2.40
C SER A 81 31.47 -7.54 1.79
N PRO A 82 32.65 -7.09 1.32
CA PRO A 82 33.70 -8.00 0.86
C PRO A 82 34.05 -9.08 1.89
#